data_AF-A0A2V9CFC2-F1
#
_entry.id   AF-A0A2V9CFC2-F1
#
_cell.length_a   1.000
_cell.length_b   1.000
_cell.length_c   1.000
_cell.angle_alpha   90.00
_cell.angle_beta   90.00
_cell.angle_gamma   90.00
#
_symmetry.space_group_name_H-M   'P 1'
#
loop_
_entity.id
_entity.type
_entity.pdbx_description
1 polymer ?
#
loop_
_entity_poly.entity_id
_entity_poly.type
_entity_poly.pdbx_seq_one_letter_code
_entity_poly.pdbx_strand_id
1 'polypeptide(L)'
;MSPAQRDELKRLGLISNYNGFMAWTAVKTYHWTQTFQAHKILHVRHVYAPILGYGGLQPEVVFPVPRQDMTPEFAAAVRDSCIDAVLQKTLTAAARKEKKGEWGYIGNLQIDYILTTANTWRTPIKDFELIVERPKPQPPGANQWFVSFCWDGPVKQLDANHFVARSINFVPKRELHVAFFGVQ
;
A
#
# COMPACT_ATOMS: atom_id res chain seq x y z
N MET A 1 -22.72 19.59 -5.46
CA MET A 1 -22.03 20.65 -4.69
C MET A 1 -22.07 21.92 -5.52
N SER A 2 -22.56 23.03 -4.96
CA SER A 2 -22.61 24.31 -5.68
C SER A 2 -21.20 24.93 -5.83
N PRO A 3 -21.01 25.86 -6.79
CA PRO A 3 -19.76 26.60 -6.92
C PRO A 3 -19.35 27.33 -5.63
N ALA A 4 -20.31 27.98 -4.95
CA ALA A 4 -20.05 28.68 -3.69
C ALA A 4 -19.56 27.75 -2.58
N GLN A 5 -20.13 26.53 -2.48
CA GLN A 5 -19.65 25.52 -1.53
C GLN A 5 -18.22 25.06 -1.87
N ARG A 6 -17.88 24.94 -3.16
CA ARG A 6 -16.53 24.56 -3.59
C ARG A 6 -15.50 25.62 -3.21
N ASP A 7 -15.81 26.88 -3.44
CA ASP A 7 -14.89 27.99 -3.17
C ASP A 7 -14.68 28.17 -1.66
N GLU A 8 -15.71 27.95 -0.85
CA GLU A 8 -15.57 27.95 0.61
C GLU A 8 -14.68 26.81 1.10
N LEU A 9 -14.82 25.59 0.56
CA LEU A 9 -13.94 24.48 0.93
C LEU A 9 -12.48 24.73 0.52
N LYS A 10 -12.25 25.39 -0.62
CA LYS A 10 -10.90 25.83 -1.05
C LYS A 10 -10.32 26.87 -0.09
N ARG A 11 -11.12 27.88 0.28
CA ARG A 11 -10.74 28.93 1.23
C ARG A 11 -10.35 28.35 2.60
N LEU A 12 -11.08 27.33 3.05
CA LEU A 12 -10.82 26.61 4.29
C LEU A 12 -9.65 25.61 4.20
N GLY A 13 -9.04 25.45 3.03
CA GLY A 13 -7.95 24.48 2.81
C GLY A 13 -8.38 23.02 2.92
N LEU A 14 -9.68 22.73 2.82
CA LEU A 14 -10.22 21.36 2.88
C LEU A 14 -10.13 20.65 1.52
N ILE A 15 -10.07 21.42 0.44
CA ILE A 15 -9.76 20.90 -0.90
C ILE A 15 -8.65 21.74 -1.55
N SER A 16 -7.77 21.06 -2.28
CA SER A 16 -6.65 21.65 -2.99
C SER A 16 -7.11 22.65 -4.04
N ASN A 17 -6.42 23.78 -4.10
CA ASN A 17 -6.64 24.81 -5.12
C ASN A 17 -6.23 24.36 -6.53
N TYR A 18 -5.31 23.38 -6.63
CA TYR A 18 -4.75 22.92 -7.89
C TYR A 18 -5.65 21.92 -8.61
N ASN A 19 -6.16 20.91 -7.90
CA ASN A 19 -6.88 19.78 -8.49
C ASN A 19 -8.22 19.47 -7.80
N GLY A 20 -8.57 20.18 -6.72
CA GLY A 20 -9.81 19.97 -5.99
C GLY A 20 -9.86 18.69 -5.15
N PHE A 21 -8.73 17.97 -4.98
CA PHE A 21 -8.66 16.82 -4.07
C PHE A 21 -8.68 17.25 -2.61
N MET A 22 -9.11 16.34 -1.73
CA MET A 22 -9.13 16.56 -0.29
C MET A 22 -7.71 16.88 0.21
N ALA A 23 -7.58 17.98 0.95
CA ALA A 23 -6.30 18.43 1.53
C ALA A 23 -6.21 18.17 3.04
N TRP A 24 -7.04 17.27 3.55
CA TRP A 24 -7.10 16.90 4.96
C TRP A 24 -6.76 15.42 5.16
N THR A 25 -6.21 15.09 6.33
CA THR A 25 -5.88 13.72 6.75
C THR A 25 -6.74 13.33 7.92
N ALA A 26 -7.35 12.15 7.89
CA ALA A 26 -8.00 11.56 9.07
C ALA A 26 -7.08 10.54 9.73
N VAL A 27 -6.98 10.62 11.05
CA VAL A 27 -6.25 9.67 11.88
C VAL A 27 -7.23 9.03 12.86
N LYS A 28 -7.24 7.70 12.94
CA LYS A 28 -7.99 6.94 13.94
C LYS A 28 -7.01 6.22 14.86
N THR A 29 -7.08 6.50 16.15
CA THR A 29 -6.22 5.88 17.17
C THR A 29 -7.09 5.17 18.20
N TYR A 30 -6.77 3.91 18.47
CA TYR A 30 -7.43 3.09 19.49
C TYR A 30 -6.50 2.97 20.70
N HIS A 31 -7.04 3.13 21.90
CA HIS A 31 -6.30 3.00 23.15
C HIS A 31 -7.03 2.04 24.09
N TRP A 32 -6.26 1.24 24.83
CA TRP A 32 -6.78 0.35 25.87
C TRP A 32 -5.74 0.18 26.96
N THR A 33 -6.20 -0.19 28.16
CA THR A 33 -5.30 -0.51 29.28
C THR A 33 -4.92 -1.99 29.21
N GLN A 34 -3.64 -2.30 29.37
CA GLN A 34 -3.13 -3.67 29.42
C GLN A 34 -2.28 -3.88 30.67
N THR A 35 -2.65 -4.88 31.48
CA THR A 35 -1.86 -5.30 32.64
C THR A 35 -0.89 -6.40 32.24
N PHE A 36 0.40 -6.24 32.55
CA PHE A 36 1.44 -7.23 32.32
C PHE A 36 1.73 -7.97 33.64
N GLN A 37 1.19 -9.18 33.76
CA GLN A 37 1.42 -10.02 34.94
C GLN A 37 2.90 -10.44 35.00
N ALA A 38 3.49 -10.36 36.20
CA ALA A 38 4.90 -10.73 36.38
C ALA A 38 5.15 -12.17 35.94
N HIS A 39 6.19 -12.37 35.13
CA HIS A 39 6.64 -13.68 34.65
C HIS A 39 5.61 -14.50 33.85
N LYS A 40 4.59 -13.85 33.27
CA LYS A 40 3.60 -14.50 32.40
C LYS A 40 3.72 -14.03 30.95
N ILE A 41 3.38 -14.93 30.03
CA ILE A 41 3.24 -14.60 28.62
C ILE A 41 1.85 -13.98 28.42
N LEU A 42 1.81 -12.83 27.76
CA LEU A 42 0.59 -12.20 27.29
C LEU A 42 0.48 -12.40 25.78
N HIS A 43 -0.70 -12.83 25.31
CA HIS A 43 -1.00 -12.93 23.89
C HIS A 43 -1.89 -11.76 23.46
N VAL A 44 -1.44 -11.00 22.46
CA VAL A 44 -2.19 -9.88 21.87
C VAL A 44 -2.54 -10.24 20.43
N ARG A 45 -3.81 -10.05 20.03
CA ARG A 45 -4.29 -10.29 18.67
C ARG A 45 -5.08 -9.07 18.19
N HIS A 46 -4.66 -8.49 17.07
CA HIS A 46 -5.42 -7.45 16.38
C HIS A 46 -6.02 -8.02 15.09
N VAL A 47 -7.29 -7.72 14.86
CA VAL A 47 -8.00 -8.02 13.61
C VAL A 47 -8.83 -6.80 13.26
N TYR A 48 -8.58 -6.21 12.12
CA TYR A 48 -9.29 -5.03 11.64
C TYR A 48 -9.23 -4.96 10.12
N ALA A 49 -10.20 -4.26 9.52
CA ALA A 49 -10.12 -3.88 8.12
C ALA A 49 -9.20 -2.65 8.00
N PRO A 50 -8.08 -2.72 7.25
CA PRO A 50 -7.20 -1.57 7.09
C PRO A 50 -7.87 -0.50 6.22
N ILE A 51 -7.43 0.74 6.39
CA ILE A 51 -7.71 1.79 5.41
C ILE A 51 -6.81 1.49 4.20
N LEU A 52 -7.41 1.32 3.04
CA LEU A 52 -6.71 1.10 1.78
C LEU A 52 -6.37 2.45 1.15
N GLY A 53 -5.09 2.65 0.82
CA GLY A 53 -4.71 3.63 -0.19
C GLY A 53 -5.22 3.16 -1.55
N TYR A 54 -5.76 4.07 -2.35
CA TYR A 54 -6.16 3.78 -3.73
C TYR A 54 -5.54 4.79 -4.67
N GLY A 55 -4.94 4.29 -5.75
CA GLY A 55 -4.41 5.09 -6.84
C GLY A 55 -4.69 4.42 -8.18
N GLY A 56 -4.85 5.22 -9.23
CA GLY A 56 -4.80 4.75 -10.60
C GLY A 56 -3.39 4.93 -11.14
N LEU A 57 -2.75 3.83 -11.55
CA LEU A 57 -1.47 3.87 -12.25
C LEU A 57 -1.72 4.01 -13.75
N GLN A 58 -1.42 5.17 -14.31
CA GLN A 58 -1.24 5.22 -15.77
C GLN A 58 0.03 4.45 -16.12
N PRO A 59 0.08 3.76 -17.27
CA PRO A 59 1.31 3.16 -17.75
C PRO A 59 2.44 4.20 -17.72
N GLU A 60 2.21 5.40 -18.20
CA GLU A 60 3.15 6.53 -18.26
C GLU A 60 3.60 7.07 -16.89
N VAL A 61 3.06 6.54 -15.79
CA VAL A 61 3.45 6.87 -14.41
C VAL A 61 4.27 5.72 -13.79
N VAL A 62 4.14 4.49 -14.27
CA VAL A 62 5.08 3.39 -14.01
C VAL A 62 6.34 3.51 -14.90
N PHE A 63 6.25 4.26 -16.01
CA PHE A 63 7.32 4.52 -16.97
C PHE A 63 7.51 6.04 -17.11
N PRO A 64 8.63 6.66 -16.73
CA PRO A 64 8.81 8.09 -16.97
C PRO A 64 8.72 8.38 -18.48
N VAL A 65 7.61 8.97 -18.91
CA VAL A 65 7.49 9.62 -20.22
C VAL A 65 8.00 11.05 -20.06
N PRO A 66 8.79 11.62 -21.00
CA PRO A 66 9.46 12.92 -20.80
C PRO A 66 8.55 14.16 -20.67
N ARG A 67 7.23 14.02 -20.42
CA ARG A 67 6.25 15.13 -20.50
C ARG A 67 5.10 15.12 -19.48
N GLN A 68 5.07 14.22 -18.51
CA GLN A 68 4.07 14.28 -17.44
C GLN A 68 4.76 14.21 -16.08
N ASP A 69 4.60 15.27 -15.31
CA ASP A 69 5.18 15.40 -13.98
C ASP A 69 4.51 14.38 -13.06
N MET A 70 5.21 13.27 -12.83
CA MET A 70 4.92 12.37 -11.73
C MET A 70 5.01 13.17 -10.44
N THR A 71 3.96 13.18 -9.62
CA THR A 71 4.08 13.81 -8.30
C THR A 71 5.15 13.03 -7.51
N PRO A 72 6.12 13.70 -6.86
CA PRO A 72 7.19 13.02 -6.13
C PRO A 72 6.69 11.99 -5.11
N GLU A 73 5.51 12.22 -4.54
CA GLU A 73 4.82 11.36 -3.58
C GLU A 73 4.37 10.04 -4.22
N PHE A 74 3.80 10.12 -5.44
CA PHE A 74 3.40 8.93 -6.17
C PHE A 74 4.63 8.14 -6.65
N ALA A 75 5.69 8.85 -7.03
CA ALA A 75 6.99 8.26 -7.34
C ALA A 75 7.61 7.53 -6.15
N ALA A 76 7.47 8.10 -4.96
CA ALA A 76 7.92 7.48 -3.72
C ALA A 76 7.12 6.19 -3.45
N ALA A 77 5.77 6.26 -3.45
CA ALA A 77 4.92 5.11 -3.18
C ALA A 77 5.19 3.90 -4.11
N VAL A 78 5.42 4.15 -5.40
CA VAL A 78 5.78 3.11 -6.38
C VAL A 78 7.18 2.55 -6.13
N ARG A 79 8.17 3.40 -5.81
CA ARG A 79 9.54 2.96 -5.47
C ARG A 79 9.59 2.17 -4.16
N ASP A 80 8.83 2.58 -3.15
CA ASP A 80 8.80 1.97 -1.82
C ASP A 80 8.09 0.61 -1.80
N SER A 81 7.45 0.24 -2.92
CA SER A 81 6.78 -1.05 -3.11
C SER A 81 7.69 -2.12 -3.72
N CYS A 82 8.97 -1.82 -4.02
CA CYS A 82 9.95 -2.75 -4.61
C CYS A 82 9.44 -3.53 -5.84
N ILE A 83 8.77 -2.84 -6.77
CA ILE A 83 8.27 -3.45 -8.01
C ILE A 83 9.46 -3.95 -8.84
N ASP A 84 9.56 -5.27 -9.01
CA ASP A 84 10.63 -5.87 -9.82
C ASP A 84 10.40 -5.69 -11.32
N ALA A 85 11.45 -5.93 -12.12
CA ALA A 85 11.41 -5.73 -13.57
C ALA A 85 10.41 -6.66 -14.31
N VAL A 86 10.10 -7.83 -13.76
CA VAL A 86 9.16 -8.79 -14.36
C VAL A 86 7.73 -8.32 -14.12
N LEU A 87 7.42 -7.94 -12.89
CA LEU A 87 6.14 -7.34 -12.53
C LEU A 87 5.93 -6.04 -13.30
N GLN A 88 6.95 -5.18 -13.38
CA GLN A 88 6.90 -3.94 -14.14
C GLN A 88 6.49 -4.19 -15.60
N LYS A 89 7.15 -5.11 -16.31
CA LYS A 89 6.82 -5.48 -17.70
C LYS A 89 5.40 -6.03 -17.85
N THR A 90 4.97 -6.82 -16.88
CA THR A 90 3.63 -7.45 -16.86
C THR A 90 2.55 -6.37 -16.74
N LEU A 91 2.73 -5.43 -15.82
CA LEU A 91 1.85 -4.27 -15.66
C LEU A 91 1.87 -3.39 -16.93
N THR A 92 3.03 -3.11 -17.54
CA THR A 92 3.07 -2.38 -18.83
C THR A 92 2.17 -3.02 -19.89
N ALA A 93 2.29 -4.34 -20.05
CA ALA A 93 1.59 -5.08 -21.08
C ALA A 93 0.07 -5.09 -20.81
N ALA A 94 -0.34 -5.26 -19.56
CA ALA A 94 -1.74 -5.21 -19.15
C ALA A 94 -2.36 -3.83 -19.44
N ALA A 95 -1.71 -2.75 -18.98
CA ALA A 95 -2.21 -1.39 -19.20
C ALA A 95 -2.36 -1.03 -20.68
N ARG A 96 -1.47 -1.55 -21.55
CA ARG A 96 -1.57 -1.37 -23.01
C ARG A 96 -2.74 -2.12 -23.63
N LYS A 97 -3.08 -3.32 -23.13
CA LYS A 97 -4.23 -4.11 -23.61
C LYS A 97 -5.56 -3.46 -23.23
N GLU A 98 -5.61 -2.78 -22.11
CA GLU A 98 -6.80 -2.05 -21.65
C GLU A 98 -7.09 -0.76 -22.46
N LYS A 99 -6.21 -0.34 -23.39
CA LYS A 99 -6.42 0.81 -24.29
C LYS A 99 -7.59 0.62 -25.27
N LYS A 100 -8.82 0.68 -24.76
CA LYS A 100 -10.04 1.02 -25.53
C LYS A 100 -10.33 2.53 -25.42
N GLY A 101 -9.31 3.36 -25.57
CA GLY A 101 -9.36 4.82 -25.36
C GLY A 101 -8.04 5.40 -24.85
N GLU A 102 -7.97 6.73 -24.70
CA GLU A 102 -6.72 7.49 -24.49
C GLU A 102 -5.98 7.21 -23.16
N TRP A 103 -6.56 6.53 -22.17
CA TRP A 103 -5.91 6.33 -20.87
C TRP A 103 -6.21 4.94 -20.30
N GLY A 104 -5.26 4.00 -20.42
CA GLY A 104 -5.31 2.74 -19.68
C GLY A 104 -4.86 2.99 -18.23
N TYR A 105 -5.55 2.46 -17.24
CA TYR A 105 -5.18 2.63 -15.82
C TYR A 105 -5.14 1.27 -15.13
N ILE A 106 -4.04 0.99 -14.44
CA ILE A 106 -3.97 -0.16 -13.54
C ILE A 106 -4.44 0.29 -12.16
N GLY A 107 -5.46 -0.41 -11.64
CA GLY A 107 -5.91 -0.18 -10.28
C GLY A 107 -4.82 -0.56 -9.28
N ASN A 108 -4.47 0.36 -8.39
CA ASN A 108 -3.50 0.11 -7.34
C ASN A 108 -4.14 0.30 -5.96
N LEU A 109 -3.97 -0.72 -5.12
CA LEU A 109 -4.32 -0.67 -3.70
C LEU A 109 -3.03 -0.72 -2.88
N GLN A 110 -2.98 0.04 -1.80
CA GLN A 110 -1.80 0.12 -0.94
C GLN A 110 -2.20 -0.08 0.53
N ILE A 111 -1.35 -0.80 1.26
CA ILE A 111 -1.44 -0.97 2.71
C ILE A 111 -0.08 -0.64 3.31
N ASP A 112 -0.08 0.27 4.27
CA ASP A 112 1.08 0.58 5.10
C ASP A 112 0.92 -0.05 6.48
N TYR A 113 2.01 -0.59 7.02
CA TYR A 113 2.05 -1.16 8.36
C TYR A 113 3.30 -0.69 9.11
N ILE A 114 3.07 -0.14 10.30
CA ILE A 114 4.14 0.39 11.13
C ILE A 114 4.82 -0.76 11.90
N LEU A 115 6.08 -1.04 11.59
CA LEU A 115 6.92 -2.05 12.24
C LEU A 115 7.95 -1.42 13.18
N THR A 116 8.45 -0.22 12.87
CA THR A 116 9.59 0.36 13.60
C THR A 116 9.29 0.68 15.07
N THR A 117 8.02 0.82 15.43
CA THR A 117 7.58 1.01 16.83
C THR A 117 7.95 -0.18 17.72
N ALA A 118 8.15 -1.38 17.17
CA ALA A 118 8.65 -2.52 17.91
C ALA A 118 10.06 -2.30 18.49
N ASN A 119 10.82 -1.32 17.96
CA ASN A 119 12.13 -0.95 18.51
C ASN A 119 12.05 -0.28 19.89
N THR A 120 10.85 0.06 20.35
CA THR A 120 10.62 0.52 21.73
C THR A 120 10.58 -0.63 22.75
N TRP A 121 10.48 -1.87 22.28
CA TRP A 121 10.47 -3.05 23.15
C TRP A 121 11.88 -3.39 23.62
N ARG A 122 11.97 -4.11 24.75
CA ARG A 122 13.26 -4.42 25.40
C ARG A 122 14.22 -5.23 24.52
N THR A 123 13.70 -6.07 23.63
CA THR A 123 14.47 -6.98 22.77
C THR A 123 13.91 -6.98 21.36
N PRO A 124 14.69 -7.40 20.35
CA PRO A 124 14.18 -7.64 19.00
C PRO A 124 12.97 -8.57 18.99
N ILE A 125 12.21 -8.54 17.89
CA ILE A 125 11.15 -9.51 17.65
C ILE A 125 11.81 -10.87 17.42
N LYS A 126 11.67 -11.77 18.39
CA LYS A 126 12.38 -13.06 18.39
C LYS A 126 12.08 -13.89 17.14
N ASP A 127 10.81 -13.98 16.77
CA ASP A 127 10.32 -14.71 15.61
C ASP A 127 9.23 -13.87 14.94
N PHE A 128 9.49 -13.43 13.71
CA PHE A 128 8.58 -12.63 12.91
C PHE A 128 8.16 -13.39 11.67
N GLU A 129 6.85 -13.50 11.46
CA GLU A 129 6.25 -14.05 10.24
C GLU A 129 5.30 -13.02 9.63
N LEU A 130 5.51 -12.74 8.35
CA LEU A 130 4.61 -11.97 7.51
C LEU A 130 4.03 -12.89 6.45
N ILE A 131 2.70 -12.92 6.38
CA ILE A 131 1.96 -13.56 5.28
C ILE A 131 1.19 -12.47 4.55
N VAL A 132 1.46 -12.33 3.25
CA VAL A 132 0.74 -11.41 2.37
C VAL A 132 -0.13 -12.24 1.43
N GLU A 133 -1.44 -12.02 1.49
CA GLU A 133 -2.44 -12.66 0.64
C GLU A 133 -2.85 -11.72 -0.51
N ARG A 134 -2.86 -12.23 -1.73
CA ARG A 134 -3.39 -11.51 -2.89
C ARG A 134 -4.93 -11.41 -2.81
N PRO A 135 -5.51 -10.25 -3.17
CA PRO A 135 -6.94 -10.12 -3.30
C PRO A 135 -7.51 -11.14 -4.30
N LYS A 136 -8.70 -11.64 -4.01
CA LYS A 136 -9.43 -12.50 -4.95
C LYS A 136 -9.93 -11.66 -6.13
N PRO A 137 -9.94 -12.21 -7.36
CA PRO A 137 -10.60 -11.58 -8.50
C PRO A 137 -12.06 -11.24 -8.19
N GLN A 138 -12.51 -10.05 -8.59
CA GLN A 138 -13.87 -9.58 -8.32
C GLN A 138 -14.45 -8.87 -9.56
N PRO A 139 -15.11 -9.60 -10.49
CA PRO A 139 -15.78 -9.00 -11.65
C PRO A 139 -16.94 -8.07 -11.22
N PRO A 140 -17.18 -6.93 -11.89
CA PRO A 140 -16.55 -6.45 -13.13
C PRO A 140 -15.19 -5.72 -12.91
N GLY A 141 -14.62 -5.78 -11.71
CA GLY A 141 -13.29 -5.27 -11.38
C GLY A 141 -12.16 -6.17 -11.88
N ALA A 142 -10.99 -6.08 -11.26
CA ALA A 142 -9.80 -6.80 -11.73
C ALA A 142 -10.00 -8.34 -11.72
N ASN A 143 -9.63 -8.97 -12.83
CA ASN A 143 -9.65 -10.41 -13.01
C ASN A 143 -8.36 -11.08 -12.53
N GLN A 144 -7.29 -10.30 -12.41
CA GLN A 144 -6.01 -10.77 -11.89
C GLN A 144 -5.37 -9.72 -10.99
N TRP A 145 -4.76 -10.19 -9.90
CA TRP A 145 -4.04 -9.36 -8.95
C TRP A 145 -2.57 -9.74 -8.87
N PHE A 146 -1.73 -8.73 -8.76
CA PHE A 146 -0.31 -8.84 -8.43
C PHE A 146 -0.04 -8.17 -7.10
N VAL A 147 1.03 -8.57 -6.43
CA VAL A 147 1.46 -7.99 -5.16
C VAL A 147 2.96 -7.70 -5.19
N SER A 148 3.36 -6.60 -4.58
CA SER A 148 4.75 -6.19 -4.42
C SER A 148 4.95 -5.55 -3.06
N PHE A 149 6.06 -5.88 -2.40
CA PHE A 149 6.48 -5.27 -1.15
C PHE A 149 7.98 -5.44 -0.96
N CYS A 150 8.61 -4.48 -0.29
CA CYS A 150 10.01 -4.58 0.05
C CYS A 150 10.23 -5.50 1.27
N TRP A 151 11.20 -6.41 1.16
CA TRP A 151 11.66 -7.23 2.27
C TRP A 151 13.17 -7.53 2.15
N ASP A 152 13.90 -7.48 3.25
CA ASP A 152 15.37 -7.68 3.26
C ASP A 152 15.79 -9.16 3.18
N GLY A 153 14.82 -10.07 3.24
CA GLY A 153 15.04 -11.52 3.24
C GLY A 153 14.32 -12.25 2.10
N PRO A 154 14.43 -13.58 2.05
CA PRO A 154 13.70 -14.37 1.06
C PRO A 154 12.19 -14.27 1.32
N VAL A 155 11.44 -14.06 0.24
CA VAL A 155 9.99 -14.23 0.20
C VAL A 155 9.72 -15.57 -0.48
N LYS A 156 8.99 -16.45 0.19
CA LYS A 156 8.58 -17.75 -0.36
C LYS A 156 7.12 -17.70 -0.75
N GLN A 157 6.82 -18.15 -1.95
CA GLN A 157 5.44 -18.37 -2.35
C GLN A 157 4.96 -19.68 -1.73
N LEU A 158 3.91 -19.61 -0.89
CA LEU A 158 3.29 -20.81 -0.28
C LEU A 158 2.32 -21.48 -1.25
N ASP A 159 1.55 -20.68 -1.98
CA ASP A 159 0.63 -21.12 -3.01
C ASP A 159 0.35 -20.00 -4.02
N ALA A 160 -0.69 -20.16 -4.85
CA ALA A 160 -1.05 -19.16 -5.85
C ALA A 160 -1.29 -17.76 -5.26
N ASN A 161 -1.75 -17.60 -4.03
CA ASN A 161 -2.14 -16.29 -3.48
C ASN A 161 -1.38 -15.87 -2.21
N HIS A 162 -0.65 -16.78 -1.56
CA HIS A 162 0.03 -16.49 -0.30
C HIS A 162 1.56 -16.41 -0.45
N PHE A 163 2.14 -15.35 0.09
CA PHE A 163 3.58 -15.09 0.13
C PHE A 163 4.01 -14.95 1.58
N VAL A 164 5.02 -15.73 1.99
CA VAL A 164 5.55 -15.72 3.37
C VAL A 164 6.96 -15.18 3.43
N ALA A 165 7.20 -14.35 4.42
CA ALA A 165 8.51 -13.83 4.80
C ALA A 165 8.73 -14.12 6.29
N ARG A 166 9.92 -14.60 6.65
CA ARG A 166 10.28 -14.89 8.05
C ARG A 166 11.60 -14.23 8.42
N SER A 167 11.72 -13.81 9.68
CA SER A 167 12.95 -13.28 10.24
C SER A 167 13.08 -13.63 11.72
N ILE A 168 14.30 -13.95 12.14
CA ILE A 168 14.64 -14.31 13.52
C ILE A 168 15.46 -13.18 14.13
N ASN A 169 15.16 -12.82 15.38
CA ASN A 169 15.75 -11.66 16.06
C ASN A 169 15.62 -10.38 15.22
N PHE A 170 14.44 -10.18 14.65
CA PHE A 170 14.13 -9.10 13.73
C PHE A 170 14.10 -7.74 14.42
N VAL A 171 14.87 -6.80 13.87
CA VAL A 171 14.87 -5.38 14.25
C VAL A 171 14.39 -4.60 13.03
N PRO A 172 13.12 -4.13 13.00
CA PRO A 172 12.59 -3.41 11.86
C PRO A 172 13.32 -2.09 11.61
N LYS A 173 13.74 -1.88 10.35
CA LYS A 173 14.46 -0.67 9.92
C LYS A 173 13.61 0.31 9.11
N ARG A 174 12.43 -0.14 8.69
CA ARG A 174 11.48 0.58 7.83
C ARG A 174 10.08 0.06 8.05
N GLU A 175 9.10 0.85 7.65
CA GLU A 175 7.71 0.40 7.60
C GLU A 175 7.50 -0.58 6.46
N LEU A 176 6.43 -1.37 6.57
CA LEU A 176 6.03 -2.29 5.51
C LEU A 176 5.03 -1.56 4.60
N HIS A 177 5.39 -1.48 3.32
CA HIS A 177 4.53 -0.99 2.25
C HIS A 177 4.16 -2.15 1.34
N VAL A 178 2.87 -2.45 1.24
CA VAL A 178 2.35 -3.51 0.37
C VAL A 178 1.48 -2.90 -0.71
N ALA A 179 1.88 -3.08 -1.97
CA ALA A 179 1.11 -2.65 -3.12
C ALA A 179 0.50 -3.84 -3.85
N PHE A 180 -0.78 -3.70 -4.19
CA PHE A 180 -1.52 -4.63 -5.02
C PHE A 180 -1.89 -3.95 -6.34
N PHE A 181 -1.80 -4.70 -7.42
CA PHE A 181 -2.10 -4.20 -8.77
C PHE A 181 -3.15 -5.09 -9.41
N GLY A 182 -4.31 -4.51 -9.69
CA GLY A 182 -5.43 -5.18 -10.35
C GLY A 182 -5.41 -4.91 -11.84
N VAL A 183 -5.50 -5.96 -12.65
CA VAL A 183 -5.60 -5.89 -14.11
C VAL A 183 -6.83 -6.66 -14.61
N GLN A 184 -7.36 -6.24 -15.76
CA GLN A 184 -8.47 -6.90 -16.45
C GLN A 184 -8.03 -8.13 -17.26
#